data_AF-A0A7J9WTZ5-F1
#
_entry.id   AF-A0A7J9WTZ5-F1
#
_cell.length_a   1.000
_cell.length_b   1.000
_cell.length_c   1.000
_cell.angle_alpha   90.00
_cell.angle_beta   90.00
_cell.angle_gamma   90.00
#
_symmetry.space_group_name_H-M   'P 1'
#
loop_
_entity.id
_entity.type
_entity.pdbx_description
1 polymer ?
#
loop_
_entity_poly.entity_id
_entity_poly.type
_entity_poly.pdbx_seq_one_letter_code
_entity_poly.pdbx_strand_id
1 'polypeptide(L)'
;MATAGDLKAKILLAALECSGGDLDKTFTMEELAVAAWRLDSAAFGLRGFEAEHPDSERLHRELDSRGKGQKGLVDQGLLTKVRARVYRLTVKGLQRASTLTPEDAGAREKVDRSLGESVRAILDHEVFRSWLQDQGRPKSFREAGHFWGVAPGTPPRVIRERVERVDHVIRAAIAELDARDLQELSDGRGRVAFDREDLARAQEFQETLKSRFAEDLRLLNAYAS
;
A
#
# COMPACT_ATOMS: atom_id res chain seq x y z
N MET A 1 2.32 -11.85 9.42
CA MET A 1 2.27 -10.59 10.18
C MET A 1 1.52 -9.59 9.32
N ALA A 2 0.31 -9.22 9.74
CA ALA A 2 -0.57 -8.28 9.04
C ALA A 2 0.06 -6.88 8.87
N THR A 3 -0.17 -6.21 7.73
CA THR A 3 0.24 -4.81 7.49
C THR A 3 -0.66 -3.85 8.27
N ALA A 4 -0.20 -2.60 8.49
CA ALA A 4 -1.01 -1.59 9.15
C ALA A 4 -2.33 -1.28 8.40
N GLY A 5 -2.32 -1.35 7.07
CA GLY A 5 -3.52 -1.19 6.24
C GLY A 5 -4.54 -2.33 6.43
N ASP A 6 -4.06 -3.56 6.61
CA ASP A 6 -4.86 -4.75 6.91
C ASP A 6 -5.41 -4.73 8.34
N LEU A 7 -4.59 -4.33 9.32
CA LEU A 7 -5.03 -4.19 10.72
C LEU A 7 -6.18 -3.20 10.85
N LYS A 8 -6.10 -2.03 10.19
CA LYS A 8 -7.19 -1.04 10.19
C LYS A 8 -8.47 -1.58 9.57
N ALA A 9 -8.37 -2.35 8.48
CA ALA A 9 -9.51 -3.00 7.85
C ALA A 9 -10.17 -4.02 8.79
N LYS A 10 -9.37 -4.85 9.48
CA LYS A 10 -9.84 -5.82 10.48
C LYS A 10 -10.46 -5.15 11.70
N ILE A 11 -9.88 -4.05 12.19
CA ILE A 11 -10.47 -3.25 13.28
C ILE A 11 -11.80 -2.65 12.83
N LEU A 12 -11.93 -2.23 11.58
CA LEU A 12 -13.17 -1.66 11.07
C LEU A 12 -14.27 -2.73 10.90
N LEU A 13 -13.91 -3.95 10.50
CA LEU A 13 -14.81 -5.12 10.52
C LEU A 13 -15.24 -5.47 11.95
N ALA A 14 -14.31 -5.48 12.90
CA ALA A 14 -14.61 -5.69 14.31
C ALA A 14 -15.53 -4.60 14.88
N ALA A 15 -15.31 -3.33 14.50
CA ALA A 15 -16.18 -2.22 14.88
C ALA A 15 -17.59 -2.38 14.33
N LEU A 16 -17.73 -2.89 13.09
CA LEU A 16 -19.02 -3.20 12.48
C LEU A 16 -19.75 -4.32 13.25
N GLU A 17 -19.03 -5.35 13.68
CA GLU A 17 -19.58 -6.39 14.56
C GLU A 17 -20.03 -5.81 15.91
N CYS A 18 -19.21 -4.99 16.56
CA CYS A 18 -19.55 -4.35 17.83
C CYS A 18 -20.81 -3.47 17.72
N SER A 19 -20.92 -2.68 16.65
CA SER A 19 -22.06 -1.77 16.45
C SER A 19 -23.29 -2.48 15.88
N GLY A 20 -23.13 -3.64 15.23
CA GLY A 20 -24.21 -4.29 14.48
C GLY A 20 -24.74 -3.45 13.32
N GLY A 21 -23.93 -2.52 12.80
CA GLY A 21 -24.34 -1.55 11.78
C GLY A 21 -25.13 -0.34 12.32
N ASP A 22 -25.45 -0.31 13.61
CA ASP A 22 -26.09 0.84 14.26
C ASP A 22 -25.06 1.96 14.45
N LEU A 23 -25.32 3.14 13.88
CA LEU A 23 -24.45 4.31 13.95
C LEU A 23 -24.56 5.06 15.28
N ASP A 24 -25.59 4.82 16.08
CA ASP A 24 -25.75 5.44 17.40
C ASP A 24 -25.13 4.60 18.52
N LYS A 25 -24.95 3.29 18.27
CA LYS A 25 -24.35 2.36 19.23
C LYS A 25 -22.87 2.64 19.44
N THR A 26 -22.50 2.90 20.69
CA THR A 26 -21.11 3.03 21.12
C THR A 26 -20.55 1.70 21.61
N PHE A 27 -19.24 1.51 21.48
CA PHE A 27 -18.52 0.37 22.03
C PHE A 27 -17.21 0.84 22.68
N THR A 28 -16.77 0.06 23.67
CA THR A 28 -15.52 0.27 24.39
C THR A 28 -14.33 -0.26 23.59
N MET A 29 -13.15 0.21 23.96
CA MET A 29 -11.88 -0.28 23.40
C MET A 29 -11.68 -1.77 23.68
N GLU A 30 -12.13 -2.24 24.84
CA GLU A 30 -12.05 -3.63 25.27
C GLU A 30 -12.96 -4.53 24.43
N GLU A 31 -14.21 -4.11 24.19
CA GLU A 31 -15.13 -4.82 23.30
C GLU A 31 -14.56 -4.92 21.88
N LEU A 32 -14.00 -3.82 21.38
CA LEU A 32 -13.36 -3.79 20.07
C LEU A 32 -12.12 -4.69 19.99
N ALA A 33 -11.30 -4.74 21.04
CA ALA A 33 -10.14 -5.63 21.13
C ALA A 33 -10.53 -7.10 21.12
N VAL A 34 -11.58 -7.46 21.85
CA VAL A 34 -12.10 -8.83 21.84
C VAL A 34 -12.66 -9.19 20.46
N ALA A 35 -13.42 -8.29 19.82
CA ALA A 35 -13.97 -8.54 18.48
C ALA A 35 -12.86 -8.69 17.42
N ALA A 36 -11.85 -7.79 17.42
CA ALA A 36 -10.72 -7.87 16.49
C ALA A 36 -9.88 -9.14 16.70
N TRP A 37 -9.69 -9.55 17.94
CA TRP A 37 -8.99 -10.79 18.28
C TRP A 37 -9.76 -12.05 17.88
N ARG A 38 -11.09 -12.06 18.00
CA ARG A 38 -11.93 -13.15 17.49
C ARG A 38 -11.85 -13.27 15.98
N LEU A 39 -11.72 -12.15 15.28
CA LEU A 39 -11.56 -12.12 13.83
C LEU A 39 -10.19 -12.65 13.39
N ASP A 40 -9.11 -12.26 14.07
CA ASP A 40 -7.75 -12.70 13.80
C ASP A 40 -6.89 -12.70 15.07
N SER A 41 -6.86 -13.84 15.75
CA SER A 41 -6.12 -14.02 17.00
C SER A 41 -4.61 -13.94 16.80
N ALA A 42 -4.10 -14.28 15.62
CA ALA A 42 -2.69 -14.15 15.30
C ALA A 42 -2.27 -12.68 15.11
N ALA A 43 -3.17 -11.83 14.60
CA ALA A 43 -2.91 -10.40 14.42
C ALA A 43 -3.11 -9.57 15.68
N PHE A 44 -4.13 -9.88 16.49
CA PHE A 44 -4.52 -9.08 17.66
C PHE A 44 -4.33 -9.80 18.99
N GLY A 45 -3.65 -10.95 19.01
CA GLY A 45 -3.32 -11.68 20.22
C GLY A 45 -2.09 -11.13 20.94
N LEU A 46 -2.08 -11.28 22.26
CA LEU A 46 -0.96 -10.94 23.12
C LEU A 46 0.23 -11.86 22.81
N ARG A 47 1.42 -11.29 22.66
CA ARG A 47 2.61 -12.06 22.28
C ARG A 47 2.91 -13.18 23.27
N GLY A 48 3.00 -14.43 22.78
CA GLY A 48 3.16 -15.64 23.58
C GLY A 48 1.87 -16.22 24.16
N PHE A 49 0.74 -15.53 23.98
CA PHE A 49 -0.60 -15.92 24.42
C PHE A 49 -1.63 -15.59 23.32
N GLU A 50 -1.22 -15.70 22.05
CA GLU A 50 -1.99 -15.16 20.92
C GLU A 50 -3.37 -15.81 20.80
N ALA A 51 -3.48 -17.09 21.21
CA ALA A 51 -4.73 -17.85 21.19
C ALA A 51 -5.59 -17.70 22.46
N GLU A 52 -5.11 -16.99 23.49
CA GLU A 52 -5.75 -16.92 24.81
C GLU A 52 -6.19 -15.50 25.19
N HIS A 53 -5.44 -14.49 24.77
CA HIS A 53 -5.64 -13.11 25.23
C HIS A 53 -5.52 -12.08 24.09
N PRO A 54 -6.41 -11.07 24.03
CA PRO A 54 -6.27 -9.95 23.11
C PRO A 54 -5.16 -8.97 23.56
N ASP A 55 -4.48 -8.36 22.58
CA ASP A 55 -3.50 -7.28 22.75
C ASP A 55 -4.16 -5.92 22.49
N SER A 56 -4.61 -5.26 23.55
CA SER A 56 -5.24 -3.94 23.47
C SER A 56 -4.29 -2.83 23.03
N GLU A 57 -2.99 -2.96 23.31
CA GLU A 57 -1.98 -1.96 22.93
C GLU A 57 -1.81 -1.92 21.41
N ARG A 58 -1.87 -3.09 20.77
CA ARG A 58 -1.81 -3.19 19.32
C ARG A 58 -2.95 -2.48 18.64
N LEU A 59 -4.15 -2.57 19.22
CA LEU A 59 -5.34 -1.89 18.71
C LEU A 59 -5.26 -0.38 18.95
N HIS A 60 -4.76 0.05 20.11
CA HIS A 60 -4.58 1.47 20.45
C HIS A 60 -3.79 2.23 19.38
N ARG A 61 -2.70 1.62 18.89
CA ARG A 61 -1.78 2.20 17.90
C ARG A 61 -2.41 2.48 16.55
N GLU A 62 -3.53 1.85 16.23
CA GLU A 62 -4.21 2.01 14.94
C GLU A 62 -5.46 2.91 15.03
N LEU A 63 -5.96 3.17 16.24
CA LEU A 63 -7.13 4.02 16.48
C LEU A 63 -6.79 5.52 16.41
N ASP A 64 -5.77 5.95 17.15
CA ASP A 64 -5.39 7.36 17.30
C ASP A 64 -4.10 7.67 16.48
N SER A 65 -3.88 8.95 16.11
CA SER A 65 -2.68 9.37 15.35
C SER A 65 -1.38 9.05 16.10
N ARG A 66 -0.35 8.61 15.37
CA ARG A 66 1.00 8.38 15.92
C ARG A 66 2.02 9.46 15.53
N GLY A 67 1.58 10.62 15.05
CA GLY A 67 2.45 11.73 14.64
C GLY A 67 2.42 12.00 13.14
N LYS A 68 3.40 12.77 12.63
CA LYS A 68 3.42 13.26 11.24
C LYS A 68 3.33 12.09 10.24
N GLY A 69 2.24 12.04 9.48
CA GLY A 69 2.02 11.08 8.38
C GLY A 69 1.04 9.93 8.70
N GLN A 70 1.06 9.41 9.93
CA GLN A 70 0.27 8.22 10.29
C GLN A 70 -1.06 8.59 10.98
N LYS A 71 -2.12 8.72 10.16
CA LYS A 71 -3.50 8.95 10.62
C LYS A 71 -4.12 7.65 11.18
N GLY A 72 -4.63 7.69 12.40
CA GLY A 72 -5.43 6.60 12.97
C GLY A 72 -6.83 6.52 12.36
N LEU A 73 -7.59 5.47 12.67
CA LEU A 73 -8.98 5.32 12.22
C LEU A 73 -9.88 6.50 12.63
N VAL A 74 -9.58 7.13 13.78
CA VAL A 74 -10.29 8.33 14.24
C VAL A 74 -9.94 9.54 13.36
N ASP A 75 -8.65 9.77 13.07
CA ASP A 75 -8.23 10.91 12.24
C ASP A 75 -8.64 10.77 10.76
N GLN A 76 -8.83 9.53 10.31
CA GLN A 76 -9.38 9.23 8.98
C GLN A 76 -10.91 9.47 8.89
N GLY A 77 -11.55 9.77 10.02
CA GLY A 77 -13.00 9.97 10.14
C GLY A 77 -13.81 8.69 9.98
N LEU A 78 -13.19 7.52 10.18
CA LEU A 78 -13.87 6.21 10.09
C LEU A 78 -14.50 5.81 11.43
N LEU A 79 -13.90 6.24 12.53
CA LEU A 79 -14.45 6.12 13.89
C LEU A 79 -14.50 7.50 14.54
N THR A 80 -15.44 7.69 15.46
CA THR A 80 -15.49 8.86 16.34
C THR A 80 -15.24 8.42 17.77
N LYS A 81 -14.32 9.12 18.44
CA LYS A 81 -14.08 8.97 19.88
C LYS A 81 -15.13 9.76 20.66
N VAL A 82 -16.06 9.07 21.31
CA VAL A 82 -17.16 9.70 22.07
C VAL A 82 -16.68 10.17 23.44
N ARG A 83 -15.82 9.36 24.09
CA ARG A 83 -15.10 9.68 25.32
C ARG A 83 -13.85 8.81 25.43
N ALA A 84 -13.11 8.91 26.53
CA ALA A 84 -11.94 8.07 26.76
C ALA A 84 -12.29 6.58 26.58
N ARG A 85 -11.58 5.89 25.68
CA ARG A 85 -11.74 4.47 25.34
C ARG A 85 -13.14 4.05 24.85
N VAL A 86 -13.98 5.00 24.42
CA VAL A 86 -15.31 4.69 23.86
C VAL A 86 -15.44 5.32 22.49
N TYR A 87 -15.79 4.47 21.53
CA TYR A 87 -15.80 4.78 20.12
C TYR A 87 -17.16 4.46 19.50
N ARG A 88 -17.38 4.99 18.30
CA ARG A 88 -18.57 4.77 17.49
C ARG A 88 -18.20 4.79 16.02
N LEU A 89 -18.86 3.97 15.22
CA LEU A 89 -18.71 4.02 13.76
C LEU A 89 -19.28 5.32 13.20
N THR A 90 -18.59 5.89 12.22
CA THR A 90 -19.15 6.98 11.41
C THR A 90 -19.86 6.40 10.19
N VAL A 91 -20.64 7.22 9.48
CA VAL A 91 -21.22 6.84 8.19
C VAL A 91 -20.13 6.38 7.21
N LYS A 92 -19.00 7.12 7.15
CA LYS A 92 -17.84 6.78 6.31
C LYS A 92 -17.22 5.44 6.73
N GLY A 93 -17.10 5.22 8.04
CA GLY A 93 -16.63 3.96 8.61
C GLY A 93 -17.52 2.78 8.23
N LEU A 94 -18.83 2.93 8.39
CA LEU A 94 -19.82 1.91 8.06
C LEU A 94 -19.77 1.55 6.57
N GLN A 95 -19.79 2.54 5.67
CA GLN A 95 -19.68 2.33 4.23
C GLN A 95 -18.38 1.62 3.85
N ARG A 96 -17.27 1.99 4.49
CA ARG A 96 -16.00 1.32 4.23
C ARG A 96 -16.06 -0.12 4.74
N ALA A 97 -16.53 -0.35 5.96
CA ALA A 97 -16.63 -1.67 6.59
C ALA A 97 -17.49 -2.64 5.79
N SER A 98 -18.63 -2.18 5.26
CA SER A 98 -19.57 -3.01 4.49
C SER A 98 -19.04 -3.44 3.12
N THR A 99 -17.96 -2.83 2.63
CA THR A 99 -17.23 -3.26 1.41
C THR A 99 -16.08 -4.22 1.71
N LEU A 100 -15.85 -4.56 2.97
CA LEU A 100 -14.80 -5.48 3.40
C LEU A 100 -15.41 -6.85 3.67
N THR A 101 -14.77 -7.90 3.17
CA THR A 101 -14.89 -9.23 3.76
C THR A 101 -13.63 -9.56 4.57
N PRO A 102 -13.70 -10.46 5.57
CA PRO A 102 -12.52 -10.91 6.30
C PRO A 102 -11.45 -11.52 5.38
N GLU A 103 -11.86 -12.19 4.31
CA GLU A 103 -11.00 -12.81 3.29
C GLU A 103 -10.31 -11.74 2.42
N ASP A 104 -11.03 -10.66 2.07
CA ASP A 104 -10.48 -9.54 1.31
C ASP A 104 -9.34 -8.84 2.05
N ALA A 105 -9.40 -8.77 3.38
CA ALA A 105 -8.37 -8.10 4.17
C ALA A 105 -7.00 -8.80 4.01
N GLY A 106 -6.98 -10.13 4.18
CA GLY A 106 -5.78 -10.94 4.00
C GLY A 106 -5.28 -11.01 2.55
N ALA A 107 -6.19 -11.08 1.58
CA ALA A 107 -5.84 -11.04 0.16
C ALA A 107 -5.20 -9.70 -0.24
N ARG A 108 -5.76 -8.58 0.24
CA ARG A 108 -5.24 -7.24 0.01
C ARG A 108 -3.86 -7.04 0.61
N GLU A 109 -3.60 -7.59 1.80
CA GLU A 109 -2.26 -7.52 2.41
C GLU A 109 -1.18 -8.13 1.51
N LYS A 110 -1.50 -9.26 0.88
CA LYS A 110 -0.59 -9.95 -0.05
C LYS A 110 -0.36 -9.11 -1.31
N VAL A 111 -1.41 -8.48 -1.83
CA VAL A 111 -1.31 -7.57 -2.98
C VAL A 111 -0.46 -6.35 -2.63
N ASP A 112 -0.73 -5.68 -1.51
CA ASP A 112 0.01 -4.52 -1.01
C ASP A 112 1.50 -4.83 -0.87
N ARG A 113 1.83 -6.03 -0.33
CA ARG A 113 3.22 -6.47 -0.20
C ARG A 113 3.89 -6.69 -1.55
N SER A 114 3.23 -7.42 -2.46
CA SER A 114 3.76 -7.68 -3.80
C SER A 114 3.95 -6.40 -4.62
N LEU A 115 3.02 -5.45 -4.49
CA LEU A 115 3.08 -4.15 -5.13
C LEU A 115 4.21 -3.30 -4.51
N GLY A 116 4.32 -3.28 -3.18
CA GLY A 116 5.40 -2.61 -2.46
C GLY A 116 6.79 -3.13 -2.80
N GLU A 117 6.96 -4.44 -2.96
CA GLU A 117 8.21 -5.04 -3.45
C GLU A 117 8.53 -4.60 -4.88
N SER A 118 7.53 -4.54 -5.75
CA SER A 118 7.71 -4.15 -7.15
C SER A 118 8.07 -2.67 -7.30
N VAL A 119 7.40 -1.78 -6.55
CA VAL A 119 7.73 -0.34 -6.51
C VAL A 119 9.12 -0.14 -5.91
N ARG A 120 9.45 -0.83 -4.82
CA ARG A 120 10.77 -0.74 -4.21
C ARG A 120 11.88 -1.15 -5.17
N ALA A 121 11.66 -2.19 -5.99
CA ALA A 121 12.62 -2.57 -7.02
C ALA A 121 12.90 -1.46 -8.05
N ILE A 122 11.90 -0.61 -8.36
CA ILE A 122 12.07 0.58 -9.20
C ILE A 122 12.86 1.66 -8.46
N LEU A 123 12.43 2.01 -7.24
CA LEU A 123 13.01 3.10 -6.44
C LEU A 123 14.46 2.81 -6.01
N ASP A 124 14.79 1.55 -5.78
CA ASP A 124 16.12 1.12 -5.38
C ASP A 124 17.07 0.87 -6.57
N HIS A 125 16.57 0.95 -7.80
CA HIS A 125 17.36 0.70 -8.99
C HIS A 125 18.46 1.75 -9.18
N GLU A 126 19.69 1.30 -9.48
CA GLU A 126 20.86 2.18 -9.59
C GLU A 126 20.68 3.30 -10.64
N VAL A 127 20.07 2.97 -11.78
CA VAL A 127 19.83 3.92 -12.88
C VAL A 127 18.84 5.01 -12.46
N PHE A 128 17.78 4.65 -11.72
CA PHE A 128 16.84 5.64 -11.19
C PHE A 128 17.52 6.55 -10.16
N ARG A 129 18.28 5.97 -9.23
CA ARG A 129 19.05 6.76 -8.24
C ARG A 129 20.09 7.67 -8.88
N SER A 130 20.73 7.22 -9.96
CA SER A 130 21.66 8.05 -10.73
C SER A 130 20.94 9.18 -11.46
N TRP A 131 19.71 8.98 -11.93
CA TRP A 131 18.90 10.03 -12.55
C TRP A 131 18.44 11.08 -11.54
N LEU A 132 18.11 10.67 -10.31
CA LEU A 132 17.78 11.61 -9.22
C LEU A 132 18.94 12.57 -8.90
N GLN A 133 20.19 12.16 -9.15
CA GLN A 133 21.38 13.01 -8.97
C GLN A 133 21.73 13.81 -10.23
N ASP A 134 21.51 13.24 -11.41
CA ASP A 134 21.80 13.83 -12.71
C ASP A 134 20.70 13.44 -13.70
N GLN A 135 19.75 14.35 -13.92
CA GLN A 135 18.63 14.13 -14.86
C GLN A 135 19.10 13.91 -16.31
N GLY A 136 20.35 14.23 -16.64
CA GLY A 136 21.00 13.93 -17.92
C GLY A 136 21.35 12.45 -18.11
N ARG A 137 21.25 11.62 -17.07
CA ARG A 137 21.44 10.16 -17.14
C ARG A 137 20.10 9.42 -17.23
N PRO A 138 20.07 8.16 -17.67
CA PRO A 138 21.11 7.49 -18.48
C PRO A 138 21.29 8.18 -19.83
N LYS A 139 22.50 8.10 -20.41
CA LYS A 139 22.83 8.74 -21.70
C LYS A 139 22.67 7.82 -22.89
N SER A 140 22.68 6.51 -22.66
CA SER A 140 22.60 5.51 -23.71
C SER A 140 21.42 4.56 -23.49
N PHE A 141 20.89 4.01 -24.60
CA PHE A 141 19.82 3.02 -24.52
C PHE A 141 20.24 1.77 -23.75
N ARG A 142 21.53 1.41 -23.78
CA ARG A 142 22.07 0.29 -23.01
C ARG A 142 21.94 0.52 -21.51
N GLU A 143 22.26 1.72 -21.02
CA GLU A 143 22.10 2.09 -19.61
C GLU A 143 20.62 2.10 -19.20
N ALA A 144 19.73 2.66 -20.03
CA ALA A 144 18.29 2.59 -19.79
C ALA A 144 17.76 1.14 -19.83
N GLY A 145 18.32 0.32 -20.72
CA GLY A 145 18.04 -1.10 -20.82
C GLY A 145 18.29 -1.84 -19.51
N HIS A 146 19.37 -1.51 -18.78
CA HIS A 146 19.63 -2.08 -17.46
C HIS A 146 18.48 -1.83 -16.47
N PHE A 147 17.87 -0.64 -16.49
CA PHE A 147 16.70 -0.32 -15.67
C PHE A 147 15.49 -1.21 -15.99
N TRP A 148 15.22 -1.44 -17.28
CA TRP A 148 14.16 -2.36 -17.71
C TRP A 148 14.59 -3.84 -17.61
N GLY A 149 15.77 -4.15 -17.09
CA GLY A 149 16.33 -5.50 -17.00
C GLY A 149 16.76 -6.11 -18.33
N VAL A 150 16.86 -5.32 -19.40
CA VAL A 150 17.19 -5.74 -20.77
C VAL A 150 18.68 -6.09 -20.89
N ALA A 151 18.95 -7.34 -21.27
CA ALA A 151 20.29 -7.82 -21.58
C ALA A 151 20.52 -7.87 -23.11
N PRO A 152 21.77 -7.89 -23.59
CA PRO A 152 22.07 -8.13 -24.99
C PRO A 152 21.38 -9.39 -25.52
N GLY A 153 20.74 -9.31 -26.69
CA GLY A 153 19.99 -10.42 -27.27
C GLY A 153 18.56 -10.60 -26.73
N THR A 154 18.07 -9.74 -25.84
CA THR A 154 16.67 -9.76 -25.41
C THR A 154 15.76 -9.49 -26.63
N PRO A 155 14.76 -10.34 -26.92
CA PRO A 155 13.86 -10.13 -28.05
C PRO A 155 13.08 -8.80 -27.94
N PRO A 156 12.82 -8.08 -29.04
CA PRO A 156 12.11 -6.80 -29.01
C PRO A 156 10.75 -6.84 -28.29
N ARG A 157 10.00 -7.94 -28.45
CA ARG A 157 8.73 -8.17 -27.74
C ARG A 157 8.90 -8.17 -26.22
N VAL A 158 9.94 -8.83 -25.72
CA VAL A 158 10.23 -8.93 -24.27
C VAL A 158 10.72 -7.60 -23.72
N ILE A 159 11.47 -6.82 -24.50
CA ILE A 159 11.86 -5.45 -24.12
C ILE A 159 10.61 -4.60 -23.89
N ARG A 160 9.65 -4.64 -24.84
CA ARG A 160 8.39 -3.91 -24.73
C ARG A 160 7.60 -4.29 -23.49
N GLU A 161 7.41 -5.59 -23.26
CA GLU A 161 6.72 -6.09 -22.07
C GLU A 161 7.35 -5.59 -20.77
N ARG A 162 8.68 -5.45 -20.73
CA ARG A 162 9.40 -4.94 -19.55
C ARG A 162 9.24 -3.44 -19.36
N VAL A 163 9.27 -2.66 -20.44
CA VAL A 163 8.97 -1.21 -20.40
C VAL A 163 7.54 -0.99 -19.91
N GLU A 164 6.56 -1.69 -20.50
CA GLU A 164 5.15 -1.59 -20.14
C GLU A 164 4.87 -2.08 -18.71
N ARG A 165 5.61 -3.08 -18.23
CA ARG A 165 5.49 -3.57 -16.85
C ARG A 165 5.81 -2.46 -15.84
N VAL A 166 6.84 -1.65 -16.07
CA VAL A 166 7.16 -0.52 -15.18
C VAL A 166 6.02 0.49 -15.16
N ASP A 167 5.47 0.86 -16.33
CA ASP A 167 4.30 1.73 -16.44
C ASP A 167 3.09 1.16 -15.69
N HIS A 168 2.90 -0.16 -15.74
CA HIS A 168 1.80 -0.83 -15.08
C HIS A 168 1.96 -0.83 -13.55
N VAL A 169 3.16 -1.13 -13.04
CA VAL A 169 3.46 -1.12 -11.60
C VAL A 169 3.23 0.26 -11.00
N ILE A 170 3.75 1.32 -11.65
CA ILE A 170 3.59 2.70 -11.16
C ILE A 170 2.11 3.09 -11.15
N ARG A 171 1.38 2.84 -12.25
CA ARG A 171 -0.06 3.15 -12.33
C ARG A 171 -0.89 2.37 -11.33
N ALA A 172 -0.59 1.10 -11.11
CA ALA A 172 -1.27 0.27 -10.12
C ALA A 172 -1.06 0.82 -8.70
N ALA A 173 0.16 1.27 -8.38
CA ALA A 173 0.47 1.89 -7.08
C ALA A 173 -0.26 3.22 -6.88
N ILE A 174 -0.31 4.09 -7.90
CA ILE A 174 -1.07 5.35 -7.84
C ILE A 174 -2.55 5.06 -7.64
N ALA A 175 -3.12 4.15 -8.44
CA ALA A 175 -4.53 3.78 -8.34
C ALA A 175 -4.88 3.21 -6.96
N GLU A 176 -3.99 2.42 -6.34
CA GLU A 176 -4.20 1.88 -5.00
C GLU A 176 -4.20 2.98 -3.92
N LEU A 177 -3.31 3.98 -4.03
CA LEU A 177 -3.32 5.13 -3.13
C LEU A 177 -4.57 6.00 -3.33
N ASP A 178 -5.02 6.21 -4.57
CA ASP A 178 -6.22 6.98 -4.89
C ASP A 178 -7.49 6.28 -4.40
N ALA A 179 -7.64 4.99 -4.68
CA ALA A 179 -8.80 4.19 -4.27
C ALA A 179 -9.00 4.15 -2.75
N ARG A 180 -7.94 4.42 -1.98
CA ARG A 180 -7.95 4.40 -0.51
C ARG A 180 -7.79 5.79 0.11
N ASP A 181 -7.68 6.85 -0.69
CA ASP A 181 -7.38 8.22 -0.24
C ASP A 181 -6.15 8.25 0.70
N LEU A 182 -5.11 7.50 0.33
CA LEU A 182 -3.85 7.42 1.06
C LEU A 182 -2.79 8.34 0.46
N GLN A 183 -1.88 8.80 1.31
CA GLN A 183 -0.68 9.55 0.91
C GLN A 183 0.55 8.64 0.78
N GLU A 184 0.54 7.52 1.50
CA GLU A 184 1.64 6.56 1.55
C GLU A 184 1.13 5.14 1.75
N LEU A 185 1.85 4.16 1.24
CA LEU A 185 1.64 2.74 1.53
C LEU A 185 2.73 2.29 2.52
N SER A 186 2.32 1.64 3.61
CA SER A 186 3.27 1.05 4.58
C SER A 186 3.43 -0.45 4.36
N ASP A 187 4.63 -0.97 4.63
CA ASP A 187 4.92 -2.39 4.62
C ASP A 187 4.28 -3.14 5.82
N GLY A 188 4.46 -4.46 5.85
CA GLY A 188 3.97 -5.35 6.92
C GLY A 188 4.51 -5.04 8.32
N ARG A 189 5.47 -4.12 8.44
CA ARG A 189 6.14 -3.70 9.68
C ARG A 189 5.82 -2.25 10.04
N GLY A 190 4.93 -1.58 9.29
CA GLY A 190 4.54 -0.19 9.51
C GLY A 190 5.59 0.82 9.08
N ARG A 191 6.57 0.43 8.25
CA ARG A 191 7.51 1.35 7.60
C ARG A 191 6.92 1.79 6.27
N VAL A 192 7.10 3.06 5.91
CA VAL A 192 6.69 3.56 4.59
C VAL A 192 7.40 2.77 3.51
N ALA A 193 6.64 2.12 2.63
CA ALA A 193 7.14 1.39 1.49
C ALA A 193 7.41 2.33 0.31
N PHE A 194 6.45 3.24 0.05
CA PHE A 194 6.54 4.34 -0.89
C PHE A 194 5.42 5.36 -0.60
N ASP A 195 5.62 6.60 -1.04
CA ASP A 195 4.61 7.66 -1.00
C ASP A 195 4.25 8.20 -2.40
N ARG A 196 3.35 9.19 -2.46
CA ARG A 196 2.96 9.83 -3.73
C ARG A 196 4.10 10.56 -4.43
N GLU A 197 5.04 11.12 -3.69
CA GLU A 197 6.19 11.83 -4.25
C GLU A 197 7.17 10.85 -4.88
N ASP A 198 7.40 9.70 -4.25
CA ASP A 198 8.15 8.58 -4.83
C ASP A 198 7.56 8.13 -6.17
N LEU A 199 6.24 7.93 -6.24
CA LEU A 199 5.55 7.50 -7.45
C LEU A 199 5.58 8.57 -8.55
N ALA A 200 5.43 9.83 -8.20
CA ALA A 200 5.54 10.95 -9.14
C ALA A 200 6.94 11.00 -9.77
N ARG A 201 7.99 10.87 -8.97
CA ARG A 201 9.38 10.82 -9.45
C ARG A 201 9.65 9.60 -10.33
N ALA A 202 9.15 8.42 -9.93
CA ALA A 202 9.29 7.21 -10.73
C ALA A 202 8.56 7.34 -12.08
N GLN A 203 7.39 7.96 -12.11
CA GLN A 203 6.65 8.24 -13.33
C GLN A 203 7.41 9.21 -14.24
N GLU A 204 7.89 10.33 -13.71
CA GLU A 204 8.67 11.32 -14.45
C GLU A 204 9.93 10.68 -15.06
N PHE A 205 10.63 9.86 -14.29
CA PHE A 205 11.79 9.13 -14.78
C PHE A 205 11.45 8.21 -15.96
N GLN A 206 10.40 7.41 -15.81
CA GLN A 206 9.96 6.48 -16.84
C GLN A 206 9.52 7.21 -18.12
N GLU A 207 8.80 8.32 -18.00
CA GLU A 207 8.43 9.18 -19.14
C GLU A 207 9.67 9.79 -19.80
N THR A 208 10.65 10.23 -19.00
CA THR A 208 11.94 10.74 -19.49
C THR A 208 12.69 9.69 -20.30
N LEU A 209 12.80 8.45 -19.81
CA LEU A 209 13.45 7.37 -20.55
C LEU A 209 12.74 7.07 -21.88
N LYS A 210 11.40 6.97 -21.85
CA LYS A 210 10.60 6.68 -23.05
C LYS A 210 10.72 7.80 -24.09
N SER A 211 10.78 9.04 -23.65
CA SER A 211 10.98 10.21 -24.53
C SER A 211 12.40 10.24 -25.10
N ARG A 212 13.42 10.13 -24.24
CA ARG A 212 14.83 10.18 -24.63
C ARG A 212 15.22 9.09 -25.61
N PHE A 213 14.69 7.89 -25.44
CA PHE A 213 15.00 6.73 -26.27
C PHE A 213 13.83 6.31 -27.18
N ALA A 214 12.97 7.26 -27.54
CA ALA A 214 11.79 6.99 -28.37
C ALA A 214 12.15 6.36 -29.73
N GLU A 215 13.28 6.78 -30.32
CA GLU A 215 13.75 6.24 -31.60
C GLU A 215 14.20 4.78 -31.47
N ASP A 216 15.02 4.45 -30.46
CA ASP A 216 15.44 3.09 -30.16
C ASP A 216 14.23 2.16 -29.91
N LEU A 217 13.28 2.63 -29.09
CA LEU A 217 12.04 1.91 -28.80
C LEU A 217 11.18 1.73 -30.05
N ARG A 218 11.16 2.71 -30.97
CA ARG A 218 10.44 2.63 -32.23
C ARG A 218 11.08 1.61 -33.19
N LEU A 219 12.40 1.57 -33.27
CA LEU A 219 13.12 0.58 -34.07
C LEU A 219 12.81 -0.84 -33.59
N LEU A 220 12.76 -1.07 -32.27
CA LEU A 220 12.32 -2.36 -31.71
C LEU A 220 10.89 -2.74 -32.12
N ASN A 221 10.02 -1.78 -32.38
CA ASN A 221 8.66 -2.06 -32.87
C ASN A 221 8.64 -2.48 -34.34
N ALA A 222 9.54 -1.93 -35.17
CA ALA A 222 9.62 -2.27 -36.59
C ALA A 222 10.13 -3.70 -36.82
N TYR A 223 11.02 -4.20 -35.96
CA TYR A 223 11.60 -5.56 -36.04
C TYR A 223 10.79 -6.64 -35.31
N ALA A 224 9.68 -6.28 -34.66
CA ALA A 224 8.78 -7.21 -33.98
C ALA A 224 7.57 -7.64 -34.85
N SER A 225 7.48 -7.09 -36.07
CA SER A 225 6.49 -7.45 -37.09
C SER A 225 7.08 -8.51 -38.03
#